data_AF-A0A1I6UHK1-F1
#
_entry.id   AF-A0A1I6UHK1-F1
#
_cell.length_a   1.000
_cell.length_b   1.000
_cell.length_c   1.000
_cell.angle_alpha   90.00
_cell.angle_beta   90.00
_cell.angle_gamma   90.00
#
_symmetry.space_group_name_H-M   'P 1'
#
loop_
_entity.id
_entity.type
_entity.pdbx_description
1 polymer ?
#
loop_
_entity_poly.entity_id
_entity_poly.type
_entity_poly.pdbx_seq_one_letter_code
_entity_poly.pdbx_strand_id
1 'polypeptide(L)'
;MMTSFLSFQRVLTISTAGMMMIIGLLFADCTAAYSVGAELERQFTQTQPPIAKQPKVKSFKPIQVIATGYTAGVESTGKRPGHPQYGITYSGVRVRRAFVSTIAADPKVFPIGTLLYVPGYGYGIVADTGSAIKGKKIDLYFETRKQVFKQWGKRKVTVRVLRRGNGKLTEAWLNELNEAVTAEKTIPRELLES
;
A
#
# COMPACT_ATOMS: atom_id res chain seq x y z
N MET A 1 -28.55 28.75 50.44
CA MET A 1 -28.44 29.95 51.30
C MET A 1 -27.07 29.85 51.98
N MET A 2 -26.04 30.57 51.50
CA MET A 2 -25.52 31.83 52.09
C MET A 2 -25.26 31.65 53.60
N THR A 3 -24.08 31.76 54.21
CA THR A 3 -22.86 32.60 54.03
C THR A 3 -21.84 32.11 55.08
N SER A 4 -20.51 32.23 54.90
CA SER A 4 -19.61 33.13 55.66
C SER A 4 -18.23 32.42 55.68
N PHE A 5 -17.16 32.81 54.98
CA PHE A 5 -16.30 34.01 55.02
C PHE A 5 -15.70 34.36 56.39
N LEU A 6 -14.36 34.29 56.41
CA LEU A 6 -13.36 34.85 57.34
C LEU A 6 -13.14 34.13 58.68
N SER A 7 -12.00 33.44 58.79
CA SER A 7 -10.91 33.81 59.70
C SER A 7 -9.86 32.70 59.70
N PHE A 8 -8.66 33.00 59.20
CA PHE A 8 -7.37 32.67 59.84
C PHE A 8 -6.25 33.08 58.87
N GLN A 9 -5.92 34.36 58.89
CA GLN A 9 -4.57 34.81 58.51
C GLN A 9 -3.58 34.37 59.61
N ARG A 10 -2.30 34.28 59.22
CA ARG A 10 -1.06 34.07 60.03
C ARG A 10 -0.74 32.57 60.18
N VAL A 11 0.43 32.02 59.82
CA VAL A 11 1.80 32.52 59.63
C VAL A 11 2.53 31.49 58.76
N LEU A 12 3.23 31.88 57.69
CA LEU A 12 4.60 31.35 57.44
C LEU A 12 5.32 32.22 56.40
N THR A 13 6.08 33.17 56.91
CA THR A 13 7.15 33.89 56.24
C THR A 13 8.24 32.87 55.88
N ILE A 14 8.34 32.50 54.60
CA ILE A 14 9.52 31.77 54.07
C ILE A 14 10.40 32.80 53.37
N SER A 15 11.61 32.95 53.91
CA SER A 15 12.68 33.82 53.45
C SER A 15 12.98 33.62 51.95
N THR A 16 12.97 34.72 51.19
CA THR A 16 13.20 34.78 49.74
C THR A 16 14.63 34.39 49.32
N ALA A 17 15.55 34.18 50.26
CA ALA A 17 16.93 33.82 49.95
C ALA A 17 17.12 32.32 49.63
N GLY A 18 16.25 31.43 50.12
CA GLY A 18 16.37 29.98 49.89
C GLY A 18 15.88 29.51 48.51
N MET A 19 15.01 30.29 47.86
CA MET A 19 14.40 29.90 46.58
C MET A 19 15.28 30.24 45.36
N MET A 20 16.29 31.09 45.52
CA MET A 20 17.20 31.49 44.43
C MET A 20 18.37 30.53 44.20
N MET A 21 18.73 29.65 45.15
CA MET A 21 19.84 28.70 44.97
C MET A 21 19.46 27.43 44.19
N ILE A 22 18.18 27.06 44.14
CA ILE A 22 17.72 25.88 43.39
C ILE A 22 17.62 26.18 41.88
N ILE A 23 17.46 27.46 41.50
CA ILE A 23 17.39 27.87 40.11
C ILE A 23 18.78 27.88 39.45
N GLY A 24 19.86 28.16 40.20
CA GLY A 24 21.22 28.24 39.65
C GLY A 24 21.83 26.92 39.16
N LEU A 25 21.42 25.77 39.73
CA LEU A 25 21.92 24.44 39.33
C LEU A 25 21.18 23.83 38.12
N LEU A 26 20.02 24.36 37.74
CA LEU A 26 19.27 23.87 36.57
C LEU A 26 19.70 24.53 35.25
N PHE A 27 20.50 25.61 35.29
CA PHE A 27 20.97 26.30 34.08
C PHE A 27 22.31 25.76 33.55
N ALA A 28 23.14 25.12 34.38
CA ALA A 28 24.41 24.54 33.91
C ALA A 28 24.19 23.29 33.03
N ASP A 29 23.27 22.40 33.41
CA ASP A 29 23.00 21.16 32.67
C ASP A 29 22.19 21.39 31.38
N CYS A 30 21.39 22.47 31.34
CA CYS A 30 20.61 22.84 30.15
C CYS A 30 21.52 23.33 29.01
N THR A 31 22.64 23.98 29.35
CA THR A 31 23.58 24.53 28.35
C THR A 31 24.35 23.41 27.62
N ALA A 32 24.72 22.35 28.33
CA ALA A 32 25.36 21.16 27.75
C ALA A 32 24.39 20.34 26.89
N ALA A 33 23.13 20.20 27.30
CA ALA A 33 22.11 19.54 26.49
C ALA A 33 21.82 20.30 25.18
N TYR A 34 21.84 21.63 25.24
CA TYR A 34 21.62 22.48 24.06
C TYR A 34 22.78 22.41 23.06
N SER A 35 24.02 22.36 23.53
CA SER A 35 25.19 22.22 22.65
C SER A 35 25.28 20.84 21.98
N VAL A 36 24.92 19.76 22.69
CA VAL A 36 24.84 18.41 22.11
C VAL A 36 23.71 18.31 21.08
N GLY A 37 22.55 18.92 21.34
CA GLY A 37 21.44 18.96 20.38
C GLY A 37 21.79 19.68 19.07
N ALA A 38 22.50 20.81 19.16
CA ALA A 38 22.94 21.58 18.00
C ALA A 38 24.01 20.86 17.16
N GLU A 39 24.89 20.08 17.78
CA GLU A 39 25.89 19.26 17.09
C GLU A 39 25.22 18.07 16.35
N LEU A 40 24.20 17.46 16.96
CA LEU A 40 23.44 16.34 16.39
C LEU A 40 22.60 16.77 15.18
N GLU A 41 21.98 17.95 15.22
CA GLU A 41 21.26 18.52 14.06
C GLU A 41 22.21 18.84 12.90
N ARG A 42 23.43 19.31 13.19
CA ARG A 42 24.44 19.58 12.16
C ARG A 42 24.94 18.31 11.46
N GLN A 43 25.12 17.22 12.21
CA GLN A 43 25.50 15.93 11.62
C GLN A 43 24.38 15.31 10.77
N PHE A 44 23.12 15.47 11.17
CA PHE A 44 21.97 14.96 10.41
C PHE A 44 21.71 15.72 9.10
N THR A 45 22.07 17.01 9.05
CA THR A 45 21.85 17.86 7.87
C THR A 45 22.90 17.62 6.77
N GLN A 46 24.06 17.04 7.10
CA GLN A 46 25.18 16.90 6.15
C GLN A 46 25.26 15.54 5.43
N THR A 47 24.46 14.55 5.80
CA THR A 47 24.50 13.19 5.20
C THR A 47 23.31 12.83 4.34
N GLN A 48 22.29 13.68 4.20
CA GLN A 48 21.24 13.44 3.23
C GLN A 48 21.79 13.75 1.82
N PRO A 49 22.02 12.75 0.96
CA PRO A 49 22.37 13.04 -0.43
C PRO A 49 21.30 13.95 -1.02
N PRO A 50 21.65 14.88 -1.92
CA PRO A 50 20.68 15.76 -2.55
C PRO A 50 19.56 14.89 -3.11
N ILE A 51 18.32 15.13 -2.67
CA ILE A 51 17.13 14.40 -3.10
C ILE A 51 17.12 14.48 -4.63
N ALA A 52 17.63 13.43 -5.28
CA ALA A 52 17.65 13.32 -6.72
C ALA A 52 16.20 13.52 -7.16
N LYS A 53 15.96 14.45 -8.10
CA LYS A 53 14.64 14.80 -8.63
C LYS A 53 13.85 13.51 -8.83
N GLN A 54 12.91 13.21 -7.93
CA GLN A 54 12.22 11.93 -7.99
C GLN A 54 11.49 11.88 -9.35
N PRO A 55 11.69 10.82 -10.14
CA PRO A 55 11.04 10.69 -11.44
C PRO A 55 9.53 10.92 -11.34
N LYS A 56 8.97 11.67 -12.29
CA LYS A 56 7.52 11.90 -12.35
C LYS A 56 6.85 10.59 -12.77
N VAL A 57 6.22 9.89 -11.82
CA VAL A 57 5.45 8.67 -12.11
C VAL A 57 4.38 8.99 -13.15
N LYS A 58 4.35 8.21 -14.24
CA LYS A 58 3.31 8.32 -15.27
C LYS A 58 1.95 8.09 -14.62
N SER A 59 1.12 9.13 -14.61
CA SER A 59 -0.25 9.04 -14.12
C SER A 59 -1.18 8.63 -15.26
N PHE A 60 -1.93 7.54 -15.06
CA PHE A 60 -2.93 7.08 -16.01
C PHE A 60 -4.33 7.56 -15.59
N LYS A 61 -5.17 7.89 -16.57
CA LYS A 61 -6.59 8.20 -16.31
C LYS A 61 -7.30 6.96 -15.75
N PRO A 62 -8.15 7.10 -14.73
CA PRO A 62 -8.98 5.99 -14.26
C PRO A 62 -9.89 5.48 -15.38
N ILE A 63 -10.13 4.17 -15.42
CA ILE A 63 -10.95 3.52 -16.45
C ILE A 63 -12.10 2.80 -15.77
N GLN A 64 -13.33 3.09 -16.19
CA GLN A 64 -14.49 2.31 -15.77
C GLN A 64 -14.53 0.98 -16.53
N VAL A 65 -14.68 -0.11 -15.80
CA VAL A 65 -14.75 -1.47 -16.32
C VAL A 65 -15.91 -2.25 -15.68
N ILE A 66 -16.36 -3.30 -16.35
CA ILE A 66 -17.20 -4.32 -15.73
C ILE A 66 -16.27 -5.37 -15.14
N ALA A 67 -16.35 -5.59 -13.83
CA ALA A 67 -15.57 -6.60 -13.12
C ALA A 67 -16.45 -7.78 -12.71
N THR A 68 -16.00 -8.99 -13.02
CA THR A 68 -16.54 -10.27 -12.54
C THR A 68 -15.49 -10.99 -11.68
N GLY A 69 -15.85 -12.15 -11.12
CA GLY A 69 -14.89 -13.03 -10.46
C GLY A 69 -14.95 -14.44 -11.04
N TYR A 70 -13.79 -15.09 -11.11
CA TYR A 70 -13.62 -16.45 -11.63
C TYR A 70 -12.69 -17.26 -10.73
N THR A 71 -12.63 -18.57 -10.98
CA THR A 71 -11.76 -19.52 -10.25
C THR A 71 -10.94 -20.35 -11.22
N ALA A 72 -10.04 -21.20 -10.70
CA ALA A 72 -9.33 -22.18 -11.53
C ALA A 72 -10.22 -23.36 -11.98
N GLY A 73 -11.40 -23.50 -11.39
CA GLY A 73 -12.28 -24.66 -11.54
C GLY A 73 -12.93 -24.80 -12.92
N VAL A 74 -13.60 -25.94 -13.11
CA VAL A 74 -14.28 -26.32 -14.36
C VAL A 74 -15.30 -25.26 -14.78
N GLU A 75 -15.97 -24.63 -13.83
CA GLU A 75 -17.01 -23.62 -14.10
C GLU A 75 -16.47 -22.37 -14.82
N SER A 76 -15.17 -22.09 -14.68
CA SER A 76 -14.52 -20.93 -15.28
C SER A 76 -13.58 -21.32 -16.42
N THR A 77 -12.84 -22.42 -16.28
CA THR A 77 -11.76 -22.80 -17.21
C THR A 77 -12.02 -24.09 -17.98
N GLY A 78 -13.05 -24.86 -17.61
CA GLY A 78 -13.31 -26.20 -18.14
C GLY A 78 -12.35 -27.28 -17.62
N LYS A 79 -11.38 -26.96 -16.74
CA LYS A 79 -10.31 -27.87 -16.30
C LYS A 79 -10.53 -28.35 -14.86
N ARG A 80 -10.18 -29.61 -14.59
CA ARG A 80 -10.21 -30.24 -13.25
C ARG A 80 -8.81 -30.27 -12.62
N PRO A 81 -8.71 -30.31 -11.28
CA PRO A 81 -7.45 -30.65 -10.61
C PRO A 81 -6.85 -31.93 -11.19
N GLY A 82 -5.55 -31.90 -11.51
CA GLY A 82 -4.85 -32.99 -12.21
C GLY A 82 -4.65 -32.76 -13.72
N HIS A 83 -5.37 -31.82 -14.33
CA HIS A 83 -5.09 -31.43 -15.72
C HIS A 83 -3.76 -30.65 -15.81
N PRO A 84 -2.89 -30.88 -16.80
CA PRO A 84 -1.57 -30.23 -16.89
C PRO A 84 -1.63 -28.70 -16.90
N GLN A 85 -2.69 -28.14 -17.47
CA GLN A 85 -2.93 -26.69 -17.55
C GLN A 85 -3.90 -26.16 -16.48
N TYR A 86 -4.20 -26.95 -15.44
CA TYR A 86 -5.05 -26.49 -14.34
C TYR A 86 -4.37 -25.35 -13.59
N GLY A 87 -5.07 -24.22 -13.44
CA GLY A 87 -4.53 -23.03 -12.78
C GLY A 87 -3.42 -22.31 -13.54
N ILE A 88 -3.17 -22.62 -14.81
CA ILE A 88 -2.21 -21.89 -15.65
C ILE A 88 -2.93 -20.82 -16.46
N THR A 89 -2.51 -19.56 -16.32
CA THR A 89 -3.04 -18.40 -17.07
C THR A 89 -2.49 -18.34 -18.49
N TYR A 90 -3.08 -17.50 -19.35
CA TYR A 90 -2.59 -17.24 -20.71
C TYR A 90 -1.12 -16.82 -20.76
N SER A 91 -0.65 -16.05 -19.78
CA SER A 91 0.77 -15.64 -19.72
C SER A 91 1.74 -16.76 -19.34
N GLY A 92 1.24 -17.90 -18.87
CA GLY A 92 2.04 -19.04 -18.40
C GLY A 92 2.28 -19.07 -16.89
N VAL A 93 1.99 -17.98 -16.16
CA VAL A 93 2.05 -17.98 -14.69
C VAL A 93 0.84 -18.67 -14.08
N ARG A 94 1.01 -19.22 -12.88
CA ARG A 94 -0.08 -19.81 -12.08
C ARG A 94 -0.99 -18.72 -11.54
N VAL A 95 -2.29 -19.04 -11.54
CA VAL A 95 -3.30 -18.21 -10.86
C VAL A 95 -2.97 -18.10 -9.37
N ARG A 96 -3.15 -16.91 -8.82
CA ARG A 96 -2.79 -16.63 -7.42
C ARG A 96 -3.65 -15.51 -6.85
N ARG A 97 -4.12 -15.71 -5.62
CA ARG A 97 -4.73 -14.69 -4.78
C ARG A 97 -3.73 -14.29 -3.70
N ALA A 98 -3.10 -13.13 -3.88
CA ALA A 98 -2.07 -12.58 -2.99
C ALA A 98 -2.17 -11.04 -2.94
N PHE A 99 -1.19 -10.36 -2.36
CA PHE A 99 -1.11 -8.90 -2.36
C PHE A 99 -1.27 -8.32 -3.77
N VAL A 100 -0.56 -8.91 -4.73
CA VAL A 100 -0.78 -8.73 -6.17
C VAL A 100 -1.36 -10.03 -6.72
N SER A 101 -2.65 -9.99 -7.07
CA SER A 101 -3.38 -11.15 -7.57
C SER A 101 -3.40 -11.19 -9.10
N THR A 102 -3.46 -12.37 -9.68
CA THR A 102 -3.61 -12.55 -11.14
C THR A 102 -5.04 -12.24 -11.58
N ILE A 103 -5.21 -11.45 -12.63
CA ILE A 103 -6.53 -11.11 -13.20
C ILE A 103 -6.55 -11.38 -14.71
N ALA A 104 -7.75 -11.59 -15.25
CA ALA A 104 -7.98 -11.71 -16.69
C ALA A 104 -8.49 -10.38 -17.26
N ALA A 105 -8.00 -10.01 -18.45
CA ALA A 105 -8.47 -8.83 -19.17
C ALA A 105 -8.34 -9.01 -20.69
N ASP A 106 -8.84 -8.04 -21.45
CA ASP A 106 -8.57 -7.95 -22.89
C ASP A 106 -7.18 -7.32 -23.14
N PRO A 107 -6.22 -8.04 -23.75
CA PRO A 107 -4.87 -7.52 -24.03
C PRO A 107 -4.85 -6.25 -24.90
N LYS A 108 -5.89 -6.01 -25.70
CA LYS A 108 -6.01 -4.79 -26.52
C LYS A 108 -6.23 -3.54 -25.67
N VAL A 109 -6.88 -3.70 -24.50
CA VAL A 109 -7.14 -2.61 -23.56
C VAL A 109 -6.08 -2.58 -22.45
N PHE A 110 -5.82 -3.74 -21.85
CA PHE A 110 -4.84 -3.93 -20.79
C PHE A 110 -3.87 -5.05 -21.19
N PRO A 111 -2.70 -4.73 -21.77
CA PRO A 111 -1.71 -5.73 -22.14
C PRO A 111 -1.28 -6.60 -20.95
N ILE A 112 -0.85 -7.84 -21.22
CA ILE A 112 -0.28 -8.71 -20.19
C ILE A 112 0.85 -7.98 -19.43
N GLY A 113 0.87 -8.13 -18.12
CA GLY A 113 1.77 -7.43 -17.20
C GLY A 113 1.29 -6.05 -16.76
N THR A 114 0.09 -5.62 -17.18
CA THR A 114 -0.52 -4.36 -16.69
C THR A 114 -0.89 -4.52 -15.22
N LEU A 115 -0.47 -3.56 -14.40
CA LEU A 115 -0.73 -3.53 -12.96
C LEU A 115 -1.84 -2.52 -12.67
N LEU A 116 -2.90 -3.00 -12.01
CA LEU A 116 -4.11 -2.24 -11.69
C LEU A 116 -4.33 -2.22 -10.18
N TYR A 117 -4.90 -1.12 -9.70
CA TYR A 117 -5.60 -1.10 -8.41
C TYR A 117 -7.10 -1.17 -8.65
N VAL A 118 -7.73 -2.18 -8.05
CA VAL A 118 -9.16 -2.46 -8.14
C VAL A 118 -9.80 -2.22 -6.77
N PRO A 119 -10.62 -1.16 -6.61
CA PRO A 119 -11.25 -0.85 -5.33
C PRO A 119 -12.09 -2.03 -4.79
N GLY A 120 -11.85 -2.43 -3.54
CA GLY A 120 -12.52 -3.56 -2.90
C GLY A 120 -11.93 -4.95 -3.20
N TYR A 121 -10.96 -5.05 -4.12
CA TYR A 121 -10.25 -6.30 -4.40
C TYR A 121 -8.76 -6.24 -4.07
N GLY A 122 -8.12 -5.10 -4.33
CA GLY A 122 -6.68 -4.88 -4.14
C GLY A 122 -5.92 -4.73 -5.46
N TYR A 123 -4.63 -5.08 -5.45
CA TYR A 123 -3.79 -5.01 -6.64
C TYR A 123 -3.99 -6.23 -7.54
N GLY A 124 -4.14 -5.98 -8.83
CA GLY A 124 -4.35 -6.99 -9.85
C GLY A 124 -3.35 -6.83 -10.99
N ILE A 125 -2.69 -7.91 -11.37
CA ILE A 125 -1.83 -7.96 -12.55
C ILE A 125 -2.49 -8.74 -13.66
N VAL A 126 -2.54 -8.17 -14.87
CA VAL A 126 -3.11 -8.85 -16.02
C VAL A 126 -2.20 -9.99 -16.45
N ALA A 127 -2.62 -11.20 -16.13
CA ALA A 127 -1.90 -12.44 -16.39
C ALA A 127 -2.66 -13.36 -17.35
N ASP A 128 -3.98 -13.19 -17.42
CA ASP A 128 -4.86 -14.11 -18.14
C ASP A 128 -5.76 -13.41 -19.16
N THR A 129 -6.38 -14.21 -20.02
CA THR A 129 -7.36 -13.75 -20.99
C THR A 129 -8.58 -14.68 -20.99
N GLY A 130 -9.72 -14.17 -21.45
CA GLY A 130 -10.93 -14.97 -21.58
C GLY A 130 -11.66 -14.70 -22.89
N SER A 131 -12.42 -15.68 -23.36
CA SER A 131 -13.29 -15.54 -24.54
C SER A 131 -14.37 -14.49 -24.30
N ALA A 132 -14.98 -14.46 -23.11
CA ALA A 132 -16.00 -13.49 -22.71
C ALA A 132 -15.45 -12.14 -22.19
N ILE A 133 -14.15 -12.08 -21.90
CA ILE A 133 -13.47 -10.91 -21.33
C ILE A 133 -12.89 -10.06 -22.46
N LYS A 134 -13.75 -9.23 -23.07
CA LYS A 134 -13.43 -8.33 -24.19
C LYS A 134 -13.75 -6.88 -23.88
N GLY A 135 -12.93 -5.96 -24.37
CA GLY A 135 -13.05 -4.52 -24.14
C GLY A 135 -12.76 -4.14 -22.68
N LYS A 136 -13.55 -3.20 -22.13
CA LYS A 136 -13.44 -2.72 -20.75
C LYS A 136 -14.07 -3.70 -19.74
N LYS A 137 -13.64 -4.96 -19.78
CA LYS A 137 -14.04 -6.03 -18.87
C LYS A 137 -12.81 -6.63 -18.20
N ILE A 138 -12.93 -6.95 -16.93
CA ILE A 138 -11.90 -7.67 -16.17
C ILE A 138 -12.55 -8.82 -15.39
N ASP A 139 -11.78 -9.88 -15.18
CA ASP A 139 -12.18 -11.02 -14.35
C ASP A 139 -11.17 -11.21 -13.23
N LEU A 140 -11.65 -11.19 -11.99
CA LEU A 140 -10.82 -11.21 -10.79
C LEU A 140 -10.70 -12.64 -10.27
N TYR A 141 -9.47 -13.10 -10.04
CA TYR A 141 -9.27 -14.46 -9.54
C TYR A 141 -9.66 -14.58 -8.06
N PHE A 142 -10.36 -15.65 -7.74
CA PHE A 142 -10.64 -16.13 -6.39
C PHE A 142 -10.36 -17.63 -6.30
N GLU A 143 -9.99 -18.10 -5.11
CA GLU A 143 -9.68 -19.51 -4.89
C GLU A 143 -10.95 -20.37 -4.94
N THR A 144 -12.08 -19.82 -4.49
CA THR A 144 -13.35 -20.55 -4.42
C THR A 144 -14.52 -19.76 -4.98
N ARG A 145 -15.49 -20.47 -5.56
CA ARG A 145 -16.75 -19.89 -6.03
C ARG A 145 -17.54 -19.20 -4.91
N LYS A 146 -17.45 -19.73 -3.68
CA LYS A 146 -18.07 -19.12 -2.49
C LYS A 146 -17.51 -17.72 -2.22
N GLN A 147 -16.21 -17.51 -2.38
CA GLN A 147 -15.60 -16.18 -2.24
C GLN A 147 -16.09 -15.23 -3.34
N VAL A 148 -16.21 -15.69 -4.59
CA VAL A 148 -16.76 -14.86 -5.69
C VAL A 148 -18.12 -14.28 -5.34
N PHE A 149 -19.05 -15.12 -4.87
CA PHE A 149 -20.40 -14.68 -4.51
C PHE A 149 -20.43 -13.79 -3.28
N LYS A 150 -19.64 -14.10 -2.25
CA LYS A 150 -19.65 -13.36 -0.98
C LYS A 150 -18.93 -12.01 -1.07
N GLN A 151 -17.85 -11.94 -1.85
CA GLN A 151 -16.94 -10.79 -1.85
C GLN A 151 -17.13 -9.89 -3.07
N TRP A 152 -17.64 -10.42 -4.20
CA TRP A 152 -17.57 -9.70 -5.46
C TRP A 152 -18.87 -9.67 -6.29
N GLY A 153 -19.29 -10.78 -6.89
CA GLY A 153 -20.34 -10.77 -7.92
C GLY A 153 -19.94 -9.95 -9.17
N LYS A 154 -20.92 -9.47 -9.95
CA LYS A 154 -20.68 -8.65 -11.16
C LYS A 154 -21.02 -7.20 -10.87
N ARG A 155 -20.07 -6.29 -11.09
CA ARG A 155 -20.27 -4.85 -10.81
C ARG A 155 -19.45 -3.96 -11.74
N LYS A 156 -19.87 -2.70 -11.90
CA LYS A 156 -19.08 -1.67 -12.54
C LYS A 156 -18.14 -1.05 -11.52
N VAL A 157 -16.85 -0.96 -11.84
CA VAL A 157 -15.83 -0.38 -10.97
C VAL A 157 -14.90 0.53 -11.78
N THR A 158 -14.41 1.60 -11.15
CA THR A 158 -13.39 2.46 -11.73
C THR A 158 -12.03 2.02 -11.24
N VAL A 159 -11.22 1.47 -12.15
CA VAL A 159 -9.87 0.97 -11.83
C VAL A 159 -8.82 2.03 -12.12
N ARG A 160 -7.71 1.98 -11.38
CA ARG A 160 -6.53 2.82 -11.63
C ARG A 160 -5.45 1.95 -12.26
N VAL A 161 -4.93 2.38 -13.40
CA VAL A 161 -3.74 1.76 -13.99
C VAL A 161 -2.52 2.34 -13.28
N LEU A 162 -1.70 1.47 -12.69
CA LEU A 162 -0.46 1.87 -12.01
C LEU A 162 0.73 1.74 -12.96
N ARG A 163 0.74 0.67 -13.75
CA ARG A 163 1.75 0.42 -14.79
C ARG A 163 1.11 -0.27 -15.98
N ARG A 164 1.48 0.14 -17.19
CA ARG A 164 1.05 -0.54 -18.43
C ARG A 164 1.97 -1.71 -18.73
N GLY A 165 1.39 -2.87 -19.03
CA GLY A 165 2.14 -4.07 -19.40
C GLY A 165 2.78 -3.95 -20.78
N ASN A 166 3.83 -4.74 -21.00
CA ASN A 166 4.53 -4.86 -22.28
C ASN A 166 4.13 -6.13 -23.07
N GLY A 167 3.14 -6.88 -22.60
CA GLY A 167 2.68 -8.12 -23.23
C GLY A 167 3.35 -9.39 -22.67
N LYS A 168 4.23 -9.28 -21.67
CA LYS A 168 4.88 -10.42 -21.03
C LYS A 168 4.74 -10.35 -19.50
N LEU A 169 4.73 -11.52 -18.87
CA LEU A 169 4.71 -11.70 -17.41
C LEU A 169 5.44 -13.01 -17.10
N THR A 170 6.36 -12.97 -16.13
CA THR A 170 7.10 -14.15 -15.66
C THR A 170 6.76 -14.43 -14.20
N GLU A 171 6.89 -15.69 -13.77
CA GLU A 171 6.69 -16.05 -12.36
C GLU A 171 7.67 -15.33 -11.44
N ALA A 172 8.93 -15.22 -11.85
CA ALA A 172 9.96 -14.53 -11.07
C ALA A 172 9.56 -13.08 -10.77
N TRP A 173 9.12 -12.34 -11.80
CA TRP A 173 8.71 -10.94 -11.62
C TRP A 173 7.44 -10.82 -10.77
N LEU A 174 6.48 -11.75 -10.91
CA LEU A 174 5.29 -11.76 -10.07
C LEU A 174 5.60 -12.09 -8.60
N ASN A 175 6.60 -12.94 -8.35
CA ASN A 175 7.07 -13.25 -7.00
C ASN A 175 7.76 -12.04 -6.38
N GLU A 176 8.70 -11.42 -7.09
CA GLU A 176 9.38 -10.18 -6.68
C GLU A 176 8.37 -9.07 -6.33
N LEU A 177 7.35 -8.86 -7.18
CA LEU A 177 6.27 -7.92 -6.91
C LEU A 177 5.54 -8.22 -5.60
N ASN A 178 5.20 -9.49 -5.35
CA ASN A 178 4.49 -9.86 -4.13
C ASN A 178 5.38 -9.76 -2.88
N GLU A 179 6.66 -10.11 -2.98
CA GLU A 179 7.63 -9.99 -1.88
C GLU A 179 7.83 -8.51 -1.50
N ALA A 180 8.06 -7.65 -2.49
CA ALA A 180 8.26 -6.23 -2.26
C ALA A 180 7.02 -5.56 -1.64
N VAL A 181 5.82 -5.89 -2.15
CA VAL A 181 4.56 -5.37 -1.58
C VAL A 181 4.30 -5.91 -0.18
N THR A 182 4.73 -7.13 0.12
CA THR A 182 4.60 -7.70 1.47
C THR A 182 5.50 -6.96 2.46
N ALA A 183 6.73 -6.60 2.06
CA ALA A 183 7.68 -5.87 2.89
C ALA A 183 7.22 -4.43 3.19
N GLU A 184 6.77 -3.71 2.16
CA GLU A 184 6.46 -2.28 2.27
C GLU A 184 4.96 -1.97 2.46
N LYS A 185 4.10 -3.00 2.42
CA LYS A 185 2.62 -2.91 2.40
C LYS A 185 2.05 -2.08 1.23
N THR A 186 2.90 -1.59 0.34
CA THR A 186 2.58 -0.74 -0.81
C THR A 186 3.46 -1.16 -1.99
N ILE A 187 3.13 -0.70 -3.21
CA ILE A 187 3.93 -1.04 -4.39
C ILE A 187 5.13 -0.09 -4.45
N PRO A 188 6.38 -0.60 -4.43
CA PRO A 188 7.57 0.22 -4.59
C PRO A 188 7.51 1.02 -5.88
N ARG A 189 7.96 2.27 -5.83
CA ARG A 189 7.85 3.20 -6.96
C ARG A 189 8.69 2.73 -8.15
N GLU A 190 9.83 2.12 -7.90
CA GLU A 190 10.79 1.59 -8.86
C GLU A 190 10.13 0.57 -9.80
N LEU A 191 9.16 -0.20 -9.29
CA LEU A 191 8.43 -1.21 -10.06
C LEU A 191 7.34 -0.61 -10.96
N LEU A 192 7.02 0.68 -10.81
CA LEU A 192 6.01 1.39 -11.62
C LEU A 192 6.60 2.14 -12.82
N GLU A 193 7.91 2.36 -12.86
CA GLU A 193 8.55 3.34 -13.75
C GLU A 193 9.08 2.79 -15.08
N SER A 194 8.69 1.58 -15.49
CA SER A 194 9.08 0.98 -16.78
C SER A 194 8.12 1.23 -17.94
#